data_AF-A0A0G0Q889-F1
#
_entry.id   AF-A0A0G0Q889-F1
#
_cell.length_a   1.000
_cell.length_b   1.000
_cell.length_c   1.000
_cell.angle_alpha   90.00
_cell.angle_beta   90.00
_cell.angle_gamma   90.00
#
_symmetry.space_group_name_H-M   'P 1'
#
loop_
_entity.id
_entity.type
_entity.pdbx_description
1 polymer ?
#
loop_
_entity_poly.entity_id
_entity_poly.type
_entity_poly.pdbx_seq_one_letter_code
_entity_poly.pdbx_strand_id
1 'polypeptide(L)'
;MGQTFVEDTRVPVTWIKVGPCIVTQIKRQEKDGYWAIQLGFGERRIKNVSKQLQGHLKGAIKENKAPRFLREVRFDSDPGLNVGEVVSLGDIFKKGDVVAVRGTSKGKGFAGVVKRWRFAGGPRTHGQSDRERAPGSIGQGTTPGRVYRGKHMAGRMGSDTVTVKNLIVVDLKPEENLLAVSGPVPGISGGLLSLIKLAEGNLEELVEEAPQVEVQEVEEEGKSDEKLASTESTEKTEDTEKEE
;
A
#
# COMPACT_ATOMS: atom_id res chain seq x y z
N MET A 1 1.65 8.79 5.19
CA MET A 1 1.17 7.54 5.82
C MET A 1 0.99 7.84 7.29
N GLY A 2 -0.09 7.32 7.87
CA GLY A 2 -0.45 7.46 9.27
C GLY A 2 -1.49 6.41 9.60
N GLN A 3 -2.37 6.71 10.56
CA GLN A 3 -3.50 5.88 10.94
C GLN A 3 -4.73 6.77 11.10
N THR A 4 -5.91 6.16 10.96
CA THR A 4 -7.18 6.73 11.42
C THR A 4 -7.90 5.67 12.22
N PHE A 5 -8.87 6.06 13.03
CA PHE A 5 -9.87 5.15 13.55
C PHE A 5 -11.10 5.21 12.62
N VAL A 6 -11.73 4.06 12.42
CA VAL A 6 -13.03 3.88 11.74
C VAL A 6 -13.86 3.10 12.74
N GLU A 7 -14.87 3.74 13.32
CA GLU A 7 -15.43 3.33 14.61
C GLU A 7 -14.26 3.09 15.60
N ASP A 8 -14.17 1.91 16.22
CA ASP A 8 -13.06 1.58 17.14
C ASP A 8 -11.85 0.92 16.42
N THR A 9 -11.94 0.62 15.13
CA THR A 9 -10.88 -0.09 14.38
C THR A 9 -9.79 0.86 13.88
N ARG A 10 -8.53 0.58 14.25
CA ARG A 10 -7.34 1.36 13.87
C ARG A 10 -6.82 1.01 12.46
N VAL A 11 -7.33 1.69 11.44
CA VAL A 11 -6.95 1.48 10.03
C VAL A 11 -5.65 2.23 9.67
N PRO A 12 -4.61 1.56 9.13
CA PRO A 12 -3.43 2.24 8.59
C PRO A 12 -3.77 2.92 7.25
N VAL A 13 -3.45 4.20 7.10
CA VAL A 13 -3.84 4.98 5.90
C VAL A 13 -2.67 5.69 5.22
N THR A 14 -2.73 5.72 3.89
CA THR A 14 -1.88 6.55 3.05
C THR A 14 -2.67 7.74 2.50
N TRP A 15 -2.38 8.92 3.06
CA TRP A 15 -2.78 10.21 2.50
C TRP A 15 -2.11 10.46 1.14
N ILE A 16 -2.93 10.78 0.13
CA ILE A 16 -2.53 11.09 -1.25
C ILE A 16 -3.09 12.47 -1.60
N LYS A 17 -2.27 13.38 -2.14
CA LYS A 17 -2.76 14.61 -2.77
C LYS A 17 -3.09 14.34 -4.23
N VAL A 18 -4.34 14.54 -4.61
CA VAL A 18 -4.88 14.12 -5.92
C VAL A 18 -5.10 15.30 -6.87
N GLY A 19 -5.34 16.51 -6.34
CA GLY A 19 -5.75 17.66 -7.14
C GLY A 19 -4.94 18.95 -6.94
N PRO A 20 -5.19 19.97 -7.78
CA PRO A 20 -6.11 19.92 -8.92
C PRO A 20 -5.54 19.14 -10.13
N CYS A 21 -6.42 18.46 -10.86
CA CYS A 21 -6.11 17.85 -12.16
C CYS A 21 -6.78 18.64 -13.28
N ILE A 22 -6.07 18.89 -14.40
CA ILE A 22 -6.60 19.67 -15.54
C ILE A 22 -6.68 18.80 -16.78
N VAL A 23 -7.79 18.86 -17.52
CA VAL A 23 -7.92 18.19 -18.84
C VAL A 23 -7.06 18.92 -19.87
N THR A 24 -6.04 18.26 -20.42
CA THR A 24 -5.10 18.86 -21.40
C THR A 24 -5.40 18.50 -22.85
N GLN A 25 -5.96 17.31 -23.09
CA GLN A 25 -6.37 16.82 -24.41
C GLN A 25 -7.47 15.76 -24.24
N ILE A 26 -8.43 15.74 -25.16
CA ILE A 26 -9.39 14.64 -25.32
C ILE A 26 -9.02 13.91 -26.62
N LYS A 27 -8.97 12.59 -26.57
CA LYS A 27 -8.76 11.70 -27.71
C LYS A 27 -10.10 11.06 -28.10
N ARG A 28 -10.37 11.02 -29.40
CA ARG A 28 -11.65 10.55 -29.96
C ARG A 28 -11.42 9.37 -30.89
N GLN A 29 -12.35 8.42 -30.89
CA GLN A 29 -12.25 7.18 -31.65
C GLN A 29 -12.05 7.41 -33.17
N GLU A 30 -12.65 8.46 -33.74
CA GLU A 30 -12.50 8.86 -35.15
C GLU A 30 -11.07 9.28 -35.55
N LYS A 31 -10.28 9.82 -34.61
CA LYS A 31 -8.98 10.48 -34.88
C LYS A 31 -7.80 9.77 -34.26
N ASP A 32 -7.98 9.24 -33.05
CA ASP A 32 -6.95 8.57 -32.26
C ASP A 32 -7.14 7.04 -32.23
N GLY A 33 -8.29 6.53 -32.70
CA GLY A 33 -8.65 5.10 -32.65
C GLY A 33 -9.16 4.61 -31.29
N TYR A 34 -9.16 5.46 -30.24
CA TYR A 34 -9.69 5.12 -28.91
C TYR A 34 -10.17 6.37 -28.17
N TRP A 35 -11.04 6.18 -27.16
CA TRP A 35 -11.45 7.20 -26.22
C TRP A 35 -10.48 7.32 -25.04
N ALA A 36 -9.97 8.52 -24.80
CA ALA A 36 -9.14 8.81 -23.64
C ALA A 36 -9.10 10.30 -23.30
N ILE A 37 -8.84 10.61 -22.03
CA ILE A 37 -8.47 11.96 -21.59
C ILE A 37 -7.01 11.96 -21.17
N GLN A 38 -6.27 12.98 -21.61
CA GLN A 38 -4.98 13.34 -21.03
C GLN A 38 -5.22 14.30 -19.86
N LEU A 39 -4.87 13.86 -18.65
CA LEU A 39 -4.90 14.64 -17.42
C LEU A 39 -3.51 15.19 -17.10
N GLY A 40 -3.47 16.47 -16.74
CA GLY A 40 -2.29 17.18 -16.25
C GLY A 40 -2.32 17.34 -14.73
N PHE A 41 -1.22 16.97 -14.05
CA PHE A 41 -1.09 17.05 -12.59
C PHE A 41 0.22 17.72 -12.14
N GLY A 42 0.12 18.50 -11.05
CA GLY A 42 1.21 19.20 -10.39
C GLY A 42 1.78 20.39 -11.17
N GLU A 43 2.45 21.33 -10.52
CA GLU A 43 2.89 22.57 -11.16
C GLU A 43 4.33 22.53 -11.71
N ARG A 44 4.56 23.18 -12.86
CA ARG A 44 5.89 23.48 -13.43
C ARG A 44 5.88 24.87 -14.07
N ARG A 45 6.84 25.73 -13.68
CA ARG A 45 7.01 27.08 -14.27
C ARG A 45 7.29 26.95 -15.77
N ILE A 46 6.62 27.76 -16.62
CA ILE A 46 6.73 27.69 -18.09
C ILE A 46 8.18 27.71 -18.61
N LYS A 47 9.07 28.52 -18.00
CA LYS A 47 10.50 28.58 -18.40
C LYS A 47 11.25 27.24 -18.32
N ASN A 48 10.73 26.26 -17.58
CA ASN A 48 11.29 24.91 -17.47
C ASN A 48 10.62 23.91 -18.45
N VAL A 49 9.72 24.35 -19.33
CA VAL A 49 8.93 23.51 -20.26
C VAL A 49 9.40 23.77 -21.70
N SER A 50 9.52 22.74 -22.53
CA SER A 50 9.92 22.90 -23.94
C SER A 50 8.85 23.64 -24.76
N LYS A 51 9.26 24.39 -25.80
CA LYS A 51 8.34 25.17 -26.64
C LYS A 51 7.23 24.32 -27.28
N GLN A 52 7.54 23.07 -27.61
CA GLN A 52 6.57 22.09 -28.14
C GLN A 52 5.47 21.77 -27.12
N LEU A 53 5.86 21.48 -25.87
CA LEU A 53 4.90 21.22 -24.79
C LEU A 53 4.13 22.48 -24.37
N GLN A 54 4.75 23.67 -24.42
CA GLN A 54 4.04 24.94 -24.25
C GLN A 54 2.96 25.13 -25.33
N GLY A 55 3.27 24.77 -26.58
CA GLY A 55 2.32 24.82 -27.70
C GLY A 55 1.13 23.86 -27.52
N HIS A 56 1.40 22.62 -27.09
CA HIS A 56 0.38 21.62 -26.76
C HIS A 56 -0.52 22.05 -25.59
N LEU A 57 0.08 22.57 -24.52
CA LEU A 57 -0.62 22.85 -23.26
C LEU A 57 -1.30 24.23 -23.20
N LYS A 58 -1.42 24.96 -24.32
CA LYS A 58 -2.01 26.32 -24.35
C LYS A 58 -3.36 26.44 -23.63
N GLY A 59 -4.27 25.48 -23.84
CA GLY A 59 -5.60 25.46 -23.19
C GLY A 59 -5.61 25.05 -21.71
N ALA A 60 -4.48 24.56 -21.17
CA ALA A 60 -4.34 24.08 -19.80
C ALA A 60 -3.27 24.83 -18.98
N ILE A 61 -2.66 25.87 -19.55
CA ILE A 61 -1.77 26.79 -18.84
C ILE A 61 -2.63 27.77 -18.04
N LYS A 62 -2.37 27.86 -16.73
CA LYS A 62 -2.97 28.84 -15.82
C LYS A 62 -1.82 29.52 -15.04
N GLU A 63 -1.89 30.83 -14.84
CA GLU A 63 -0.93 31.61 -14.01
C GLU A 63 0.58 31.39 -14.31
N ASN A 64 0.99 31.33 -15.59
CA ASN A 64 2.38 31.01 -16.00
C ASN A 64 2.93 29.66 -15.49
N LYS A 65 2.04 28.76 -15.07
CA LYS A 65 2.32 27.36 -14.70
C LYS A 65 1.72 26.43 -15.77
N ALA A 66 2.39 25.31 -15.99
CA ALA A 66 1.91 24.20 -16.80
C ALA A 66 1.92 22.91 -15.97
N PRO A 67 1.09 21.89 -16.30
CA PRO A 67 1.13 20.61 -15.63
C PRO A 67 2.51 19.94 -15.71
N ARG A 68 3.01 19.45 -14.58
CA ARG A 68 4.32 18.80 -14.45
C ARG A 68 4.33 17.39 -15.03
N PHE A 69 3.22 16.68 -14.85
CA PHE A 69 3.02 15.31 -15.32
C PHE A 69 1.78 15.26 -16.21
N LEU A 70 1.85 14.48 -17.29
CA LEU A 70 0.74 14.17 -18.17
C LEU A 70 0.48 12.66 -18.13
N ARG A 71 -0.78 12.24 -18.00
CA ARG A 71 -1.19 10.83 -18.03
C ARG A 71 -2.49 10.66 -18.82
N GLU A 72 -2.56 9.63 -19.63
CA GLU A 72 -3.80 9.24 -20.31
C GLU A 72 -4.60 8.28 -19.44
N VAL A 73 -5.89 8.57 -19.29
CA VAL A 73 -6.93 7.68 -18.74
C VAL A 73 -7.83 7.29 -19.90
N ARG A 74 -8.07 5.98 -20.08
CA ARG A 74 -8.96 5.46 -21.12
C ARG A 74 -10.38 5.36 -20.61
N PHE A 75 -11.33 5.51 -21.53
CA PHE A 75 -12.77 5.33 -21.32
C PHE A 75 -13.31 4.43 -22.43
N ASP A 76 -14.46 3.80 -22.19
CA ASP A 76 -15.13 2.96 -23.19
C ASP A 76 -16.11 3.77 -24.07
N SER A 77 -16.54 4.95 -23.60
CA SER A 77 -17.43 5.89 -24.29
C SER A 77 -16.82 7.30 -24.35
N ASP A 78 -17.52 8.25 -25.00
CA ASP A 78 -17.21 9.68 -24.88
C ASP A 78 -17.36 10.11 -23.39
N PRO A 79 -16.32 10.70 -22.77
CA PRO A 79 -16.36 11.13 -21.38
C PRO A 79 -17.04 12.49 -21.15
N GLY A 80 -17.47 13.22 -22.19
CA GLY A 80 -18.27 14.45 -22.09
C GLY A 80 -17.57 15.70 -21.52
N LEU A 81 -16.40 15.56 -20.91
CA LEU A 81 -15.56 16.65 -20.38
C LEU A 81 -14.93 17.51 -21.48
N ASN A 82 -14.52 18.73 -21.14
CA ASN A 82 -13.93 19.73 -22.04
C ASN A 82 -12.44 20.00 -21.73
N VAL A 83 -11.70 20.52 -22.72
CA VAL A 83 -10.28 20.88 -22.54
C VAL A 83 -10.15 22.15 -21.69
N GLY A 84 -9.26 22.14 -20.70
CA GLY A 84 -9.05 23.22 -19.72
C GLY A 84 -9.89 23.11 -18.44
N GLU A 85 -10.84 22.18 -18.43
CA GLU A 85 -11.68 21.82 -17.28
C GLU A 85 -10.83 21.27 -16.12
N VAL A 86 -11.29 21.49 -14.89
CA VAL A 86 -10.61 21.05 -13.67
C VAL A 86 -11.42 19.93 -13.03
N VAL A 87 -10.78 18.77 -12.87
CA VAL A 87 -11.37 17.59 -12.23
C VAL A 87 -11.11 17.67 -10.74
N SER A 88 -12.17 17.75 -9.93
CA SER A 88 -12.08 17.81 -8.47
C SER A 88 -12.09 16.41 -7.85
N LEU A 89 -11.73 16.32 -6.57
CA LEU A 89 -11.66 15.05 -5.85
C LEU A 89 -13.05 14.43 -5.59
N GLY A 90 -14.00 15.25 -5.12
CA GLY A 90 -15.32 14.79 -4.68
C GLY A 90 -16.29 14.39 -5.80
N ASP A 91 -15.98 14.78 -7.05
CA ASP A 91 -16.80 14.44 -8.22
C ASP A 91 -16.57 12.98 -8.68
N ILE A 92 -15.42 12.39 -8.32
CA ILE A 92 -14.99 11.05 -8.75
C ILE A 92 -15.04 10.03 -7.60
N PHE A 93 -14.61 10.45 -6.40
CA PHE A 93 -14.45 9.55 -5.26
C PHE A 93 -15.43 9.88 -4.14
N LYS A 94 -15.99 8.84 -3.52
CA LYS A 94 -16.79 8.84 -2.30
C LYS A 94 -15.99 8.10 -1.20
N LYS A 95 -16.39 8.22 0.07
CA LYS A 95 -15.90 7.32 1.12
C LYS A 95 -16.51 5.92 0.90
N GLY A 96 -15.74 4.87 1.19
CA GLY A 96 -16.09 3.47 0.87
C GLY A 96 -15.68 3.00 -0.53
N ASP A 97 -15.35 3.89 -1.46
CA ASP A 97 -14.97 3.51 -2.83
C ASP A 97 -13.74 2.59 -2.89
N VAL A 98 -13.83 1.55 -3.73
CA VAL A 98 -12.74 0.60 -3.95
C VAL A 98 -11.87 1.08 -5.11
N VAL A 99 -10.58 1.30 -4.85
CA VAL A 99 -9.62 1.88 -5.80
C VAL A 99 -8.42 0.98 -6.10
N ALA A 100 -7.92 1.09 -7.34
CA ALA A 100 -6.60 0.62 -7.74
C ALA A 100 -5.60 1.78 -7.76
N VAL A 101 -4.46 1.59 -7.11
CA VAL A 101 -3.39 2.59 -7.00
C VAL A 101 -2.16 2.12 -7.77
N ARG A 102 -1.88 2.78 -8.89
CA ARG A 102 -0.74 2.51 -9.78
C ARG A 102 0.38 3.50 -9.57
N GLY A 103 1.60 3.02 -9.35
CA GLY A 103 2.76 3.86 -9.07
C GLY A 103 4.10 3.22 -9.44
N THR A 104 5.17 4.02 -9.42
CA THR A 104 6.54 3.53 -9.64
C THR A 104 7.13 3.02 -8.33
N SER A 105 7.36 1.72 -8.24
CA SER A 105 7.90 1.07 -7.04
C SER A 105 9.27 1.61 -6.60
N LYS A 106 9.55 1.59 -5.28
CA LYS A 106 10.86 1.98 -4.72
C LYS A 106 11.98 1.15 -5.36
N GLY A 107 12.95 1.81 -6.00
CA GLY A 107 14.13 1.15 -6.57
C GLY A 107 15.02 0.54 -5.46
N LYS A 108 15.54 -0.67 -5.71
CA LYS A 108 16.37 -1.43 -4.74
C LYS A 108 17.78 -1.75 -5.27
N GLY A 109 18.19 -1.11 -6.38
CA GLY A 109 19.46 -1.31 -7.05
C GLY A 109 19.55 -2.66 -7.78
N PHE A 110 20.77 -3.16 -7.96
CA PHE A 110 21.01 -4.55 -8.35
C PHE A 110 20.78 -5.46 -7.12
N ALA A 111 19.88 -6.41 -7.23
CA ALA A 111 19.50 -7.31 -6.15
C ALA A 111 19.91 -8.76 -6.46
N GLY A 112 20.62 -9.40 -5.53
CA GLY A 112 20.88 -10.84 -5.55
C GLY A 112 19.61 -11.67 -5.39
N VAL A 113 19.67 -12.94 -5.79
CA VAL A 113 18.51 -13.86 -5.89
C VAL A 113 17.69 -13.99 -4.60
N VAL A 114 18.34 -14.03 -3.43
CA VAL A 114 17.65 -14.08 -2.12
C VAL A 114 16.72 -12.86 -1.94
N LYS A 115 17.20 -11.65 -2.27
CA LYS A 115 16.42 -10.39 -2.13
C LYS A 115 15.39 -10.20 -3.25
N ARG A 116 15.69 -10.69 -4.46
CA ARG A 116 14.88 -10.48 -5.67
C ARG A 116 13.76 -11.51 -5.83
N TRP A 117 14.02 -12.76 -5.44
CA TRP A 117 13.18 -13.93 -5.73
C TRP A 117 12.92 -14.83 -4.50
N ARG A 118 13.30 -14.40 -3.29
CA ARG A 118 13.12 -15.15 -2.03
C ARG A 118 13.77 -16.55 -2.01
N PHE A 119 14.86 -16.75 -2.77
CA PHE A 119 15.65 -17.99 -2.72
C PHE A 119 16.19 -18.20 -1.29
N ALA A 120 16.11 -19.42 -0.76
CA ALA A 120 16.56 -19.75 0.59
C ALA A 120 18.08 -19.54 0.80
N GLY A 121 18.89 -19.88 -0.22
CA GLY A 121 20.35 -19.94 -0.12
C GLY A 121 20.84 -21.35 0.21
N GLY A 122 22.10 -21.45 0.65
CA GLY A 122 22.70 -22.66 1.21
C GLY A 122 22.80 -22.60 2.73
N PRO A 123 23.16 -23.72 3.41
CA PRO A 123 23.48 -23.69 4.84
C PRO A 123 24.66 -22.75 5.12
N ARG A 124 24.68 -22.15 6.32
CA ARG A 124 25.72 -21.21 6.78
C ARG A 124 26.94 -21.90 7.42
N THR A 125 26.80 -23.17 7.81
CA THR A 125 27.80 -23.98 8.51
C THR A 125 27.96 -25.35 7.81
N HIS A 126 28.51 -26.36 8.49
CA HIS A 126 28.67 -27.74 7.98
C HIS A 126 29.39 -27.84 6.62
N GLY A 127 30.58 -27.23 6.51
CA GLY A 127 31.41 -27.32 5.31
C GLY A 127 31.00 -26.42 4.14
N GLN A 128 30.02 -25.53 4.33
CA GLN A 128 29.79 -24.44 3.37
C GLN A 128 31.06 -23.60 3.19
N SER A 129 31.36 -23.24 1.95
CA SER A 129 32.41 -22.28 1.59
C SER A 129 31.78 -20.92 1.25
N ASP A 130 31.68 -20.56 -0.02
CA ASP A 130 31.27 -19.23 -0.50
C ASP A 130 29.76 -19.09 -0.79
N ARG A 131 28.98 -20.18 -0.69
CA ARG A 131 27.68 -20.29 -1.41
C ARG A 131 26.43 -20.03 -0.58
N GLU A 132 26.54 -19.50 0.64
CA GLU A 132 25.41 -19.21 1.54
C GLU A 132 24.26 -18.47 0.82
N ARG A 133 24.58 -17.51 -0.06
CA ARG A 133 23.59 -16.66 -0.76
C ARG A 133 23.60 -16.84 -2.29
N ALA A 134 24.19 -17.93 -2.77
CA ALA A 134 24.30 -18.28 -4.19
C ALA A 134 22.94 -18.73 -4.78
N PRO A 135 22.76 -18.71 -6.13
CA PRO A 135 21.53 -19.14 -6.78
C PRO A 135 21.29 -20.67 -6.82
N GLY A 136 22.26 -21.49 -6.38
CA GLY A 136 22.23 -22.94 -6.63
C GLY A 136 22.36 -23.27 -8.12
N SER A 137 21.77 -24.38 -8.57
CA SER A 137 21.84 -24.77 -9.99
C SER A 137 20.94 -23.92 -10.88
N ILE A 138 21.54 -23.40 -11.96
CA ILE A 138 20.84 -22.59 -12.96
C ILE A 138 20.21 -23.41 -14.09
N GLY A 139 20.52 -24.71 -14.21
CA GLY A 139 20.05 -25.57 -15.31
C GLY A 139 20.19 -27.07 -15.05
N GLN A 140 19.98 -27.85 -16.12
CA GLN A 140 20.21 -29.30 -16.19
C GLN A 140 21.49 -29.59 -16.99
N GLY A 141 21.85 -30.86 -17.17
CA GLY A 141 23.01 -31.30 -17.95
C GLY A 141 22.76 -31.30 -19.47
N THR A 142 23.17 -32.39 -20.14
CA THR A 142 23.21 -32.56 -21.60
C THR A 142 21.95 -32.10 -22.32
N THR A 143 20.77 -32.45 -21.78
CA THR A 143 19.48 -31.94 -22.25
C THR A 143 18.93 -30.99 -21.18
N PRO A 144 18.57 -29.73 -21.50
CA PRO A 144 18.55 -29.09 -22.83
C PRO A 144 19.86 -28.39 -23.25
N GLY A 145 20.97 -28.56 -22.50
CA GLY A 145 22.26 -27.95 -22.82
C GLY A 145 22.33 -26.42 -22.69
N ARG A 146 21.28 -25.78 -22.15
CA ARG A 146 21.19 -24.31 -22.01
C ARG A 146 20.29 -23.89 -20.85
N VAL A 147 20.45 -22.66 -20.37
CA VAL A 147 19.52 -22.05 -19.41
C VAL A 147 18.21 -21.65 -20.13
N TYR A 148 17.06 -21.96 -19.52
CA TYR A 148 15.75 -21.55 -20.03
C TYR A 148 15.52 -20.04 -19.90
N ARG A 149 14.79 -19.45 -20.86
CA ARG A 149 14.36 -18.04 -20.77
C ARG A 149 13.45 -17.86 -19.55
N GLY A 150 13.58 -16.73 -18.85
CA GLY A 150 12.82 -16.45 -17.64
C GLY A 150 13.36 -17.06 -16.33
N LYS A 151 14.43 -17.87 -16.38
CA LYS A 151 15.08 -18.42 -15.17
C LYS A 151 15.45 -17.30 -14.19
N HIS A 152 14.98 -17.41 -12.94
CA HIS A 152 15.20 -16.41 -11.90
C HIS A 152 16.68 -16.24 -11.57
N MET A 153 17.20 -15.03 -11.82
CA MET A 153 18.60 -14.63 -11.56
C MET A 153 18.66 -13.24 -10.92
N ALA A 154 19.84 -12.87 -10.40
CA ALA A 154 20.13 -11.54 -9.89
C ALA A 154 19.92 -10.45 -10.97
N GLY A 155 19.73 -9.19 -10.55
CA GLY A 155 19.50 -8.08 -11.49
C GLY A 155 18.80 -6.90 -10.83
N ARG A 156 18.48 -5.86 -11.63
CA ARG A 156 17.73 -4.70 -11.15
C ARG A 156 16.39 -5.12 -10.54
N MET A 157 16.02 -4.49 -9.42
CA MET A 157 14.75 -4.71 -8.73
C MET A 157 14.12 -3.37 -8.33
N GLY A 158 12.85 -3.15 -8.66
CA GLY A 158 12.16 -1.90 -8.39
C GLY A 158 12.53 -0.79 -9.39
N SER A 159 11.83 0.33 -9.27
CA SER A 159 11.55 1.28 -10.38
C SER A 159 10.56 0.74 -11.42
N ASP A 160 10.04 -0.48 -11.22
CA ASP A 160 8.99 -1.08 -12.03
C ASP A 160 7.64 -0.43 -11.70
N THR A 161 6.74 -0.33 -12.68
CA THR A 161 5.37 0.16 -12.45
C THR A 161 4.52 -0.95 -11.84
N VAL A 162 3.97 -0.71 -10.65
CA VAL A 162 3.15 -1.66 -9.90
C VAL A 162 1.78 -1.06 -9.64
N THR A 163 0.73 -1.88 -9.75
CA THR A 163 -0.62 -1.54 -9.33
C THR A 163 -0.99 -2.37 -8.12
N VAL A 164 -1.37 -1.73 -7.02
CA VAL A 164 -2.09 -2.38 -5.92
C VAL A 164 -3.59 -2.20 -6.20
N LYS A 165 -4.38 -3.26 -6.06
CA LYS A 165 -5.84 -3.23 -6.23
C LYS A 165 -6.53 -3.34 -4.87
N ASN A 166 -7.83 -3.11 -4.84
CA ASN A 166 -8.71 -3.36 -3.69
C ASN A 166 -8.23 -2.62 -2.43
N LEU A 167 -7.84 -1.36 -2.58
CA LEU A 167 -7.67 -0.46 -1.43
C LEU A 167 -8.93 0.40 -1.31
N ILE A 168 -9.34 0.72 -0.08
CA ILE A 168 -10.62 1.40 0.20
C ILE A 168 -10.36 2.87 0.54
N VAL A 169 -11.22 3.77 0.05
CA VAL A 169 -11.21 5.18 0.43
C VAL A 169 -11.83 5.35 1.82
N VAL A 170 -10.99 5.64 2.81
CA VAL A 170 -11.40 5.75 4.22
C VAL A 170 -11.88 7.16 4.56
N ASP A 171 -11.14 8.18 4.10
CA ASP A 171 -11.49 9.59 4.31
C ASP A 171 -11.15 10.43 3.08
N LEU A 172 -11.87 11.55 2.92
CA LEU A 172 -11.83 12.38 1.73
C LEU A 172 -12.03 13.85 2.12
N LYS A 173 -11.05 14.68 1.79
CA LYS A 173 -11.05 16.12 2.06
C LYS A 173 -10.97 16.91 0.75
N PRO A 174 -12.11 17.37 0.20
CA PRO A 174 -12.15 18.05 -1.09
C PRO A 174 -11.30 19.33 -1.10
N GLU A 175 -11.41 20.14 -0.05
CA GLU A 175 -10.75 21.45 0.10
C GLU A 175 -9.21 21.33 0.01
N GLU A 176 -8.62 20.46 0.85
CA GLU A 176 -7.17 20.20 0.84
C GLU A 176 -6.70 19.41 -0.41
N ASN A 177 -7.65 18.86 -1.19
CA ASN A 177 -7.45 17.91 -2.28
C ASN A 177 -6.74 16.61 -1.82
N LEU A 178 -7.07 16.14 -0.61
CA LEU A 178 -6.48 14.95 0.01
C LEU A 178 -7.45 13.77 0.07
N LEU A 179 -6.93 12.60 -0.26
CA LEU A 179 -7.62 11.31 -0.18
C LEU A 179 -6.86 10.40 0.78
N ALA A 180 -7.54 9.79 1.76
CA ALA A 180 -6.98 8.74 2.61
C ALA A 180 -7.39 7.37 2.06
N VAL A 181 -6.40 6.61 1.60
CA VAL A 181 -6.59 5.25 1.09
C VAL A 181 -6.04 4.25 2.11
N SER A 182 -6.75 3.15 2.36
CA SER A 182 -6.29 2.10 3.29
C SER A 182 -4.97 1.46 2.81
N GLY A 183 -4.11 1.12 3.76
CA GLY A 183 -2.91 0.32 3.51
C GLY A 183 -1.76 1.01 2.74
N PRO A 184 -0.83 0.20 2.17
CA PRO A 184 0.41 0.67 1.58
C PRO A 184 0.33 0.92 0.07
N VAL A 185 0.97 2.03 -0.36
CA VAL A 185 0.94 2.53 -1.75
C VAL A 185 2.29 2.34 -2.46
N PRO A 186 2.33 1.99 -3.76
CA PRO A 186 3.57 1.70 -4.49
C PRO A 186 4.36 2.97 -4.85
N GLY A 187 5.35 3.32 -4.02
CA GLY A 187 6.37 4.32 -4.37
C GLY A 187 7.12 4.93 -3.20
N ILE A 188 7.79 6.07 -3.46
CA ILE A 188 8.31 6.99 -2.44
C ILE A 188 7.30 8.13 -2.19
N SER A 189 7.40 8.79 -1.04
CA SER A 189 6.67 10.03 -0.77
C SER A 189 6.94 11.07 -1.88
N GLY A 190 5.88 11.70 -2.38
CA GLY A 190 5.97 12.64 -3.51
C GLY A 190 6.18 11.99 -4.89
N GLY A 191 6.14 10.66 -5.00
CA GLY A 191 6.06 9.96 -6.27
C GLY A 191 4.72 10.18 -6.96
N LEU A 192 4.71 10.17 -8.31
CA LEU A 192 3.47 10.23 -9.08
C LEU A 192 2.70 8.91 -8.94
N LEU A 193 1.41 9.02 -8.65
CA LEU A 193 0.45 7.93 -8.59
C LEU A 193 -0.64 8.15 -9.64
N SER A 194 -1.34 7.07 -9.99
CA SER A 194 -2.55 7.06 -10.81
C SER A 194 -3.59 6.24 -10.04
N LEU A 195 -4.73 6.86 -9.77
CA LEU A 195 -5.88 6.27 -9.09
C LEU A 195 -6.91 5.87 -10.14
N ILE A 196 -7.53 4.72 -9.97
CA ILE A 196 -8.63 4.22 -10.81
C ILE A 196 -9.68 3.65 -9.85
N LYS A 197 -10.90 4.16 -9.88
CA LYS A 197 -12.05 3.56 -9.18
C LYS A 197 -12.39 2.22 -9.84
N LEU A 198 -12.56 1.16 -9.05
CA LEU A 198 -12.93 -0.18 -9.52
C LEU A 198 -14.41 -0.48 -9.29
N ALA A 199 -14.92 -0.09 -8.12
CA ALA A 199 -16.31 -0.26 -7.70
C ALA A 199 -16.71 0.87 -6.74
N GLU A 200 -18.01 1.07 -6.58
CA GLU A 200 -18.56 1.72 -5.38
C GLU A 200 -18.61 0.65 -4.27
N GLY A 201 -18.40 1.03 -3.01
CA GLY A 201 -18.38 0.12 -1.86
C GLY A 201 -18.74 0.83 -0.56
N ASN A 202 -19.06 0.06 0.48
CA ASN A 202 -19.37 0.58 1.80
C ASN A 202 -18.12 0.55 2.70
N LEU A 203 -18.09 1.39 3.74
CA LEU A 203 -17.01 1.36 4.74
C LEU A 203 -17.08 0.14 5.67
N GLU A 204 -18.24 -0.51 5.75
CA GLU A 204 -18.55 -1.65 6.64
C GLU A 204 -17.62 -2.84 6.40
N GLU A 205 -17.16 -3.06 5.15
CA GLU A 205 -16.20 -4.11 4.78
C GLU A 205 -14.83 -3.98 5.50
N LEU A 206 -14.50 -2.80 6.05
CA LEU A 206 -13.27 -2.60 6.86
C LEU A 206 -13.43 -3.04 8.33
N VAL A 207 -14.65 -3.27 8.79
CA VAL A 207 -14.95 -3.57 10.20
C VAL A 207 -15.10 -5.08 10.41
N GLU A 208 -15.67 -5.82 9.45
CA GLU A 208 -15.84 -7.28 9.55
C GLU A 208 -14.53 -8.08 9.55
N GLU A 209 -13.44 -7.56 8.97
CA GLU A 209 -12.11 -8.20 9.03
C GLU A 209 -11.38 -8.01 10.38
N ALA A 210 -11.91 -7.19 11.29
CA ALA A 210 -11.36 -7.04 12.64
C ALA A 210 -11.91 -8.15 13.55
N PRO A 211 -11.10 -9.11 14.04
CA PRO A 211 -11.59 -10.09 15.01
C PRO A 211 -11.99 -9.37 16.29
N GLN A 212 -13.27 -9.45 16.64
CA GLN A 212 -13.79 -8.94 17.90
C GLN A 212 -13.11 -9.69 19.04
N VAL A 213 -12.20 -9.02 19.74
CA VAL A 213 -11.57 -9.57 20.93
C VAL A 213 -12.57 -9.42 22.07
N GLU A 214 -13.29 -10.51 22.37
CA GLU A 214 -14.05 -10.63 23.60
C GLU A 214 -13.08 -10.48 24.79
N VAL A 215 -13.05 -9.28 25.37
CA VAL A 215 -12.33 -9.04 26.62
C VAL A 215 -13.15 -9.70 27.72
N GLN A 216 -12.73 -10.90 28.13
CA GLN A 216 -13.24 -11.51 29.35
C GLN A 216 -12.81 -10.63 30.54
N GLU A 217 -13.76 -9.91 31.12
CA GLU A 217 -13.57 -9.24 32.39
C GLU A 217 -13.33 -10.31 33.46
N VAL A 218 -12.10 -10.38 33.97
CA VAL A 218 -11.75 -11.22 35.11
C VAL A 218 -12.11 -10.45 36.37
N GLU A 219 -13.10 -10.94 37.11
CA GLU A 219 -13.54 -10.32 38.36
C GLU A 219 -12.41 -10.33 39.40
N GLU A 220 -12.00 -9.15 39.88
CA GLU A 220 -11.07 -9.04 41.01
C GLU A 220 -11.82 -9.24 42.34
N GLU A 221 -11.86 -10.48 42.86
CA GLU A 221 -12.30 -10.71 44.24
C GLU A 221 -11.33 -10.03 45.25
N GLY A 222 -11.88 -9.15 46.08
CA GLY A 222 -11.11 -8.20 46.89
C GLY A 222 -10.55 -8.73 48.22
N LYS A 223 -9.65 -7.96 48.83
CA LYS A 223 -9.07 -8.21 50.17
C LYS A 223 -9.80 -7.44 51.28
N SER A 224 -10.12 -8.13 52.39
CA SER A 224 -10.17 -7.67 53.80
C SER A 224 -10.92 -8.72 54.65
N ASP A 225 -10.84 -8.90 55.97
CA ASP A 225 -9.85 -8.69 57.08
C ASP A 225 -10.51 -9.32 58.35
N GLU A 226 -9.94 -9.71 59.50
CA GLU A 226 -8.61 -9.70 60.19
C GLU A 226 -8.69 -10.89 61.23
N LYS A 227 -7.91 -11.18 62.30
CA LYS A 227 -6.74 -10.68 63.09
C LYS A 227 -6.21 -11.94 63.87
N LEU A 228 -4.90 -12.29 63.90
CA LEU A 228 -3.84 -11.88 64.85
C LEU A 228 -3.87 -12.60 66.24
N ALA A 229 -2.70 -13.11 66.68
CA ALA A 229 -2.38 -13.89 67.91
C ALA A 229 -2.79 -15.39 67.88
N SER A 230 -2.13 -16.31 68.59
CA SER A 230 -1.07 -16.23 69.63
C SER A 230 -0.01 -17.35 69.53
N THR A 231 1.18 -17.13 70.10
CA THR A 231 2.29 -18.11 70.19
C THR A 231 2.42 -18.67 71.61
N GLU A 232 2.58 -19.98 71.81
CA GLU A 232 3.36 -20.58 72.94
C GLU A 232 3.57 -22.11 72.81
N SER A 233 4.27 -22.72 73.77
CA SER A 233 4.80 -24.11 73.82
C SER A 233 3.75 -25.18 74.27
N THR A 234 3.99 -26.49 74.41
CA THR A 234 5.13 -27.25 75.02
C THR A 234 5.11 -28.76 74.65
N GLU A 235 5.92 -29.60 75.32
CA GLU A 235 6.30 -31.00 74.96
C GLU A 235 5.39 -32.15 75.52
N LYS A 236 5.55 -33.37 74.95
CA LYS A 236 5.24 -34.74 75.52
C LYS A 236 3.73 -35.07 75.72
N THR A 237 3.23 -36.31 75.81
CA THR A 237 3.73 -37.73 75.78
C THR A 237 2.96 -38.54 74.68
N GLU A 238 3.43 -39.63 74.04
CA GLU A 238 3.85 -40.98 74.49
C GLU A 238 2.66 -41.95 74.80
N ASP A 239 2.56 -43.06 74.03
CA ASP A 239 1.77 -44.33 74.18
C ASP A 239 0.22 -44.29 74.35
N THR A 240 -0.62 -45.28 73.99
CA THR A 240 -0.55 -46.59 73.24
C THR A 240 -1.84 -46.72 72.34
N GLU A 241 -2.40 -47.82 71.77
CA GLU A 241 -2.27 -49.31 71.70
C GLU A 241 -2.94 -49.79 70.35
N LYS A 242 -2.57 -50.90 69.67
CA LYS A 242 -3.21 -52.27 69.59
C LYS A 242 -4.75 -52.31 69.48
N GLU A 243 -5.44 -53.24 68.77
CA GLU A 243 -5.20 -54.39 67.84
C GLU A 243 -6.52 -54.55 67.02
N GLU A 244 -6.71 -55.35 65.95
CA GLU A 244 -6.01 -56.50 65.34
C GLU A 244 -5.71 -56.29 63.84
#